data_AF-A0A4Q0I416-F1
#
_entry.id   AF-A0A4Q0I416-F1
#
_cell.length_a   1.000
_cell.length_b   1.000
_cell.length_c   1.000
_cell.angle_alpha   90.00
_cell.angle_beta   90.00
_cell.angle_gamma   90.00
#
_symmetry.space_group_name_H-M   'P 1'
#
loop_
_entity.id
_entity.type
_entity.pdbx_description
1 polymer ?
#
loop_
_entity_poly.entity_id
_entity_poly.type
_entity_poly.pdbx_seq_one_letter_code
_entity_poly.pdbx_strand_id
1 'polypeptide(L)'
;MLGQLFYILFTSLLYTLINYIITVICFFPYMQFTSDWGKVIRTLAMNPSSASQKGIHLTVIINNGIVTTFSAIEATLISLGLFFLVTLFIGIVIFSLNLIIGKMSGIITAGILVFISYFSIFVGRITRGLKVYYFSPLSWSSLQYIDWYNSGDSPSLQYAVIFLLGTSIILSIISAISFSKKDINIAEGVE
;
A
#
# COMPACT_ATOMS: atom_id res chain seq x y z
N MET A 1 5.59 -0.23 -24.95
CA MET A 1 5.65 -1.04 -23.71
C MET A 1 6.60 -0.48 -22.64
N LEU A 2 7.92 -0.51 -22.84
CA LEU A 2 8.90 -0.14 -21.80
C LEU A 2 8.71 1.29 -21.25
N GLY A 3 8.40 2.26 -22.13
CA GLY A 3 8.07 3.63 -21.71
C GLY A 3 6.83 3.73 -20.81
N GLN A 4 5.82 2.87 -21.00
CA GLN A 4 4.63 2.85 -20.13
C GLN A 4 4.96 2.27 -18.75
N LEU A 5 5.83 1.25 -18.68
CA LEU A 5 6.29 0.72 -17.39
C LEU A 5 7.11 1.75 -16.60
N PHE A 6 8.04 2.46 -17.27
CA PHE A 6 8.78 3.54 -16.64
C PHE A 6 7.87 4.71 -16.22
N TYR A 7 6.86 5.03 -17.03
CA TYR A 7 5.86 6.02 -16.67
C TYR A 7 5.11 5.62 -15.39
N ILE A 8 4.67 4.37 -15.26
CA ILE A 8 3.98 3.87 -14.06
C ILE A 8 4.92 3.93 -12.85
N LEU A 9 6.18 3.51 -13.01
CA LEU A 9 7.19 3.59 -11.95
C LEU A 9 7.38 5.02 -11.44
N PHE A 10 7.60 5.96 -12.35
CA PHE A 10 7.83 7.37 -12.01
C PHE A 10 6.60 8.03 -11.43
N THR A 11 5.41 7.80 -11.99
CA THR A 11 4.16 8.35 -11.47
C THR A 11 3.81 7.79 -10.10
N SER A 12 4.08 6.50 -9.82
CA SER A 12 3.87 5.90 -8.49
C SER A 12 4.80 6.53 -7.45
N LEU A 13 6.06 6.78 -7.80
CA LEU A 13 7.02 7.47 -6.94
C LEU A 13 6.58 8.91 -6.68
N LEU A 14 6.24 9.64 -7.73
CA LEU A 14 5.79 11.04 -7.63
C LEU A 14 4.51 11.15 -6.81
N TYR A 15 3.54 10.27 -7.04
CA TYR A 15 2.29 10.22 -6.26
C TYR A 15 2.57 9.97 -4.78
N THR A 16 3.49 9.06 -4.46
CA THR A 16 3.90 8.77 -3.07
C THR A 16 4.52 10.01 -2.41
N LEU A 17 5.45 10.68 -3.09
CA LEU A 17 6.11 11.89 -2.57
C LEU A 17 5.12 13.05 -2.40
N ILE A 18 4.23 13.27 -3.37
CA ILE A 18 3.21 14.32 -3.29
C ILE A 18 2.27 14.08 -2.10
N ASN A 19 1.81 12.84 -1.88
CA ASN A 19 0.96 12.51 -0.73
C ASN A 19 1.68 12.77 0.60
N TYR A 20 2.97 12.41 0.68
CA TYR A 20 3.77 12.70 1.86
C TYR A 20 3.90 14.21 2.10
N ILE A 21 4.23 14.98 1.06
CA ILE A 21 4.37 16.44 1.15
C ILE A 21 3.04 17.08 1.57
N ILE A 22 1.91 16.68 0.98
CA ILE A 22 0.59 17.17 1.38
C ILE A 22 0.33 16.86 2.86
N THR A 23 0.66 15.65 3.31
CA THR A 23 0.53 15.28 4.72
C THR A 23 1.35 16.21 5.62
N VAL A 24 2.63 16.44 5.30
CA VAL A 24 3.49 17.36 6.06
C VAL A 24 2.93 18.78 6.08
N ILE A 25 2.44 19.29 4.94
CA ILE A 25 1.84 20.62 4.85
C ILE A 25 0.60 20.73 5.73
N CYS A 26 -0.31 19.75 5.69
CA CYS A 26 -1.52 19.75 6.51
C CYS A 26 -1.22 19.78 8.01
N PHE A 27 -0.14 19.14 8.45
CA PHE A 27 0.26 19.08 9.85
C PHE A 27 1.34 20.11 10.24
N PHE A 28 1.83 20.90 9.31
CA PHE A 28 2.92 21.87 9.54
C PHE A 28 2.71 22.77 10.77
N PRO A 29 1.53 23.39 11.03
CA PRO A 29 1.36 24.27 12.20
C PRO A 29 1.36 23.51 13.54
N TYR A 30 1.22 22.18 13.52
CA TYR A 30 1.14 21.34 14.72
C TYR A 30 2.32 20.37 14.84
N MET A 31 3.24 20.37 13.87
CA MET A 31 4.38 19.46 13.81
C MET A 31 5.60 20.07 14.50
N GLN A 32 6.26 19.25 15.33
CA GLN A 32 7.60 19.55 15.84
C GLN A 32 8.60 18.64 15.13
N PHE A 33 9.66 19.22 14.57
CA PHE A 33 10.76 18.45 13.96
C PHE A 33 11.60 17.81 15.07
N THR A 34 11.29 16.55 15.38
CA THR A 34 12.04 15.71 16.31
C THR A 34 12.14 14.30 15.72
N SER A 35 13.19 13.57 16.10
CA SER A 35 13.37 12.16 15.73
C SER A 35 12.53 11.21 16.60
N ASP A 36 11.92 11.71 17.67
CA ASP A 36 11.02 10.97 18.56
C ASP A 36 9.56 11.09 18.11
N TRP A 37 8.73 10.12 18.48
CA TRP A 37 7.28 10.14 18.30
C TRP A 37 6.58 11.27 19.07
N GLY A 38 7.26 11.83 20.07
CA GLY A 38 6.72 12.89 20.93
C GLY A 38 5.74 12.36 21.99
N LYS A 39 5.50 13.20 23.00
CA LYS A 39 4.75 12.80 24.20
C LYS A 39 3.30 12.43 23.90
N VAL A 40 2.65 13.14 22.98
CA VAL A 40 1.24 12.92 22.63
C VAL A 40 1.05 11.54 22.00
N ILE A 41 1.82 11.23 20.95
CA ILE A 41 1.72 9.93 20.26
C ILE A 41 2.05 8.78 21.21
N ARG A 42 3.11 8.90 22.03
CA ARG A 42 3.46 7.89 23.04
C ARG A 42 2.33 7.65 24.06
N THR A 43 1.71 8.72 24.54
CA THR A 43 0.59 8.62 25.50
C THR A 43 -0.61 7.93 24.88
N LEU A 44 -0.96 8.30 23.64
CA LEU A 44 -2.07 7.70 22.91
C LEU A 44 -1.81 6.23 22.56
N ALA A 45 -0.56 5.86 22.28
CA ALA A 45 -0.17 4.48 22.01
C ALA A 45 -0.30 3.60 23.26
N MET A 46 0.18 4.09 24.42
CA MET A 46 0.11 3.36 25.68
C MET A 46 -1.32 3.31 26.27
N ASN A 47 -2.05 4.41 26.18
CA ASN A 47 -3.40 4.55 26.74
C ASN A 47 -4.36 5.16 25.70
N PRO A 48 -4.90 4.36 24.76
CA PRO A 48 -5.80 4.86 23.72
C PRO A 48 -7.07 5.56 24.26
N SER A 49 -7.55 5.15 25.44
CA SER A 49 -8.71 5.76 26.12
C SER A 49 -8.45 7.15 26.69
N SER A 50 -7.20 7.59 26.77
CA SER A 50 -6.86 8.93 27.29
C SER A 50 -7.43 10.06 26.43
N ALA A 51 -7.59 9.82 25.12
CA ALA A 51 -8.25 10.75 24.21
C ALA A 51 -9.76 10.83 24.47
N SER A 52 -10.44 9.67 24.59
CA SER A 52 -11.89 9.64 24.81
C SER A 52 -12.29 10.21 26.17
N GLN A 53 -11.46 10.03 27.20
CA GLN A 53 -11.64 10.68 28.50
C GLN A 53 -11.61 12.22 28.43
N LYS A 54 -10.95 12.77 27.41
CA LYS A 54 -10.92 14.21 27.12
C LYS A 54 -11.97 14.64 26.10
N GLY A 55 -12.92 13.78 25.76
CA GLY A 55 -13.93 14.03 24.72
C GLY A 55 -13.39 14.02 23.29
N ILE A 56 -12.18 13.49 23.07
CA ILE A 56 -11.55 13.42 21.76
C ILE A 56 -11.82 12.03 21.15
N HIS A 57 -12.53 12.01 20.03
CA HIS A 57 -12.77 10.79 19.25
C HIS A 57 -11.68 10.67 18.18
N LEU A 58 -10.80 9.69 18.34
CA LEU A 58 -9.73 9.43 17.38
C LEU A 58 -10.27 8.66 16.18
N THR A 59 -9.95 9.15 14.98
CA THR A 59 -10.22 8.44 13.71
C THR A 59 -9.12 7.43 13.36
N VAL A 60 -7.96 7.53 14.03
CA VAL A 60 -6.78 6.69 13.77
C VAL A 60 -6.36 6.00 15.07
N ILE A 61 -6.04 4.71 14.95
CA ILE A 61 -5.51 3.91 16.06
C ILE A 61 -3.99 3.95 15.99
N ILE A 62 -3.35 4.30 17.10
CA ILE A 62 -1.89 4.30 17.23
C ILE A 62 -1.48 2.96 17.86
N ASN A 63 -0.71 2.16 17.14
CA ASN A 63 -0.25 0.87 17.62
C ASN A 63 0.98 1.05 18.53
N ASN A 64 0.87 0.63 19.79
CA ASN A 64 1.95 0.70 20.77
C ASN A 64 3.21 -0.04 20.32
N GLY A 65 3.05 -1.24 19.76
CA GLY A 65 4.18 -2.05 19.28
C GLY A 65 5.06 -1.28 18.30
N ILE A 66 4.44 -0.61 17.32
CA ILE A 66 5.16 0.19 16.32
C ILE A 66 5.93 1.34 16.98
N VAL A 67 5.28 2.09 17.87
CA VAL A 67 5.89 3.24 18.58
C VAL A 67 7.04 2.81 19.49
N THR A 68 6.98 1.60 20.05
CA THR A 68 8.05 1.05 20.89
C THR A 68 9.18 0.39 20.11
N THR A 69 8.90 -0.10 18.90
CA THR A 69 9.87 -0.88 18.10
C THR A 69 10.66 -0.02 17.12
N PHE A 70 10.06 1.02 16.54
CA PHE A 70 10.69 1.86 15.51
C PHE A 70 10.88 3.30 15.98
N SER A 71 11.93 3.97 15.51
CA SER A 71 11.96 5.44 15.55
C SER A 71 10.92 6.02 14.58
N ALA A 72 10.53 7.28 14.81
CA ALA A 72 9.54 7.96 13.96
C ALA A 72 10.03 8.06 12.50
N ILE A 73 11.32 8.29 12.31
CA ILE A 73 11.95 8.40 10.98
C ILE A 73 11.97 7.03 10.27
N GLU A 74 12.39 5.97 10.97
CA GLU A 74 12.39 4.61 10.40
C GLU A 74 10.98 4.18 9.99
N ALA A 75 9.99 4.35 10.86
CA ALA A 75 8.60 4.03 10.56
C ALA A 75 8.09 4.81 9.34
N THR A 76 8.45 6.09 9.23
CA THR A 76 8.09 6.92 8.07
C THR A 76 8.70 6.39 6.79
N LEU A 77 9.99 6.07 6.78
CA LEU A 77 10.69 5.55 5.60
C LEU A 77 10.13 4.20 5.14
N ILE A 78 9.88 3.28 6.07
CA ILE A 78 9.28 1.97 5.76
C ILE A 78 7.86 2.16 5.21
N SER A 79 7.05 3.03 5.83
CA SER A 79 5.69 3.31 5.36
C SER A 79 5.69 3.92 3.95
N LEU A 80 6.60 4.85 3.66
CA LEU A 80 6.75 5.42 2.32
C LEU A 80 7.17 4.37 1.30
N GLY A 81 8.11 3.49 1.65
CA GLY A 81 8.53 2.38 0.79
C GLY A 81 7.37 1.43 0.47
N LEU A 82 6.61 1.01 1.48
CA LEU A 82 5.44 0.15 1.31
C LEU A 82 4.32 0.83 0.51
N PHE A 83 4.04 2.10 0.77
CA PHE A 83 3.06 2.86 0.02
C PHE A 83 3.46 3.01 -1.46
N PHE A 84 4.74 3.28 -1.73
CA PHE A 84 5.29 3.28 -3.08
C PHE A 84 5.12 1.91 -3.77
N LEU A 85 5.45 0.80 -3.10
CA LEU A 85 5.28 -0.53 -3.67
C LEU A 85 3.81 -0.87 -3.96
N VAL A 86 2.89 -0.47 -3.08
CA VAL A 86 1.45 -0.66 -3.28
C VAL A 86 0.92 0.18 -4.46
N THR A 87 1.36 1.43 -4.59
CA THR A 87 0.97 2.31 -5.70
C THR A 87 1.55 1.85 -7.04
N LEU A 88 2.79 1.34 -7.04
CA LEU A 88 3.39 0.69 -8.20
C LEU A 88 2.61 -0.57 -8.60
N PHE A 89 2.32 -1.43 -7.62
CA PHE A 89 1.57 -2.66 -7.84
C PHE A 89 0.20 -2.40 -8.46
N ILE A 90 -0.59 -1.48 -7.90
CA ILE A 90 -1.92 -1.16 -8.43
C ILE A 90 -1.84 -0.55 -9.84
N GLY A 91 -0.83 0.30 -10.10
CA GLY A 91 -0.57 0.86 -11.43
C GLY A 91 -0.28 -0.23 -12.47
N ILE A 92 0.59 -1.19 -12.12
CA ILE A 92 0.91 -2.34 -12.98
C ILE A 92 -0.30 -3.26 -13.20
N VAL A 93 -1.09 -3.54 -12.16
CA VAL A 93 -2.33 -4.33 -12.28
C VAL A 93 -3.30 -3.68 -13.25
N ILE A 94 -3.59 -2.39 -13.07
CA ILE A 94 -4.52 -1.65 -13.94
C ILE A 94 -4.03 -1.70 -15.38
N PHE A 95 -2.76 -1.36 -15.60
CA PHE A 95 -2.16 -1.35 -16.92
C PHE A 95 -2.19 -2.73 -17.59
N SER A 96 -1.74 -3.76 -16.87
CA SER A 96 -1.61 -5.12 -17.41
C SER A 96 -2.96 -5.73 -17.79
N LEU A 97 -3.97 -5.60 -16.91
CA LEU A 97 -5.29 -6.15 -17.18
C LEU A 97 -6.01 -5.40 -18.30
N ASN A 98 -5.90 -4.07 -18.34
CA ASN A 98 -6.43 -3.28 -19.45
C ASN A 98 -5.75 -3.67 -20.78
N LEU A 99 -4.46 -3.99 -20.78
CA LEU A 99 -3.75 -4.42 -21.98
C LEU A 99 -4.18 -5.83 -22.43
N ILE A 100 -4.28 -6.78 -21.50
CA ILE A 100 -4.52 -8.20 -21.82
C ILE A 100 -5.99 -8.44 -22.19
N ILE A 101 -6.90 -8.01 -21.30
CA ILE A 101 -8.34 -8.28 -21.42
C ILE A 101 -9.04 -7.18 -22.24
N GLY A 102 -8.49 -5.96 -22.22
CA GLY A 102 -9.18 -4.78 -22.76
C GLY A 102 -10.20 -4.19 -21.78
N LYS A 103 -10.88 -3.13 -22.22
CA LYS A 103 -11.93 -2.41 -21.48
C LYS A 103 -11.42 -1.82 -20.15
N MET A 104 -12.33 -1.50 -19.22
CA MET A 104 -12.04 -0.98 -17.87
C MET A 104 -11.70 -2.08 -16.84
N SER A 105 -11.24 -3.25 -17.29
CA SER A 105 -11.06 -4.45 -16.43
C SER A 105 -10.03 -4.25 -15.31
N GLY A 106 -8.95 -3.54 -15.59
CA GLY A 106 -7.93 -3.17 -14.61
C GLY A 106 -8.47 -2.25 -13.52
N ILE A 107 -9.30 -1.28 -13.90
CA ILE A 107 -9.95 -0.35 -12.94
C ILE A 107 -10.94 -1.09 -12.05
N ILE A 108 -11.75 -2.00 -12.62
CA ILE A 108 -12.67 -2.84 -11.85
C ILE A 108 -11.89 -3.68 -10.83
N THR A 109 -10.77 -4.28 -11.27
CA THR A 109 -9.92 -5.11 -10.39
C THR A 109 -9.30 -4.27 -9.27
N ALA A 110 -8.80 -3.08 -9.59
CA ALA A 110 -8.32 -2.14 -8.57
C ALA A 110 -9.41 -1.79 -7.55
N GLY A 111 -10.65 -1.55 -8.00
CA GLY A 111 -11.80 -1.33 -7.13
C GLY A 111 -12.07 -2.52 -6.20
N ILE A 112 -12.01 -3.75 -6.72
CA ILE A 112 -12.15 -4.97 -5.90
C ILE A 112 -11.02 -5.08 -4.86
N LEU A 113 -9.77 -4.78 -5.23
CA LEU A 113 -8.64 -4.80 -4.29
C LEU A 113 -8.78 -3.75 -3.19
N VAL A 114 -9.28 -2.55 -3.51
CA VAL A 114 -9.60 -1.50 -2.53
C VAL A 114 -10.71 -1.98 -1.59
N PHE A 115 -11.77 -2.58 -2.14
CA PHE A 115 -12.85 -3.16 -1.35
C PHE A 115 -12.33 -4.26 -0.41
N ILE A 116 -11.50 -5.19 -0.90
CA ILE A 116 -10.89 -6.25 -0.07
C ILE A 116 -10.06 -5.64 1.06
N SER A 117 -9.31 -4.57 0.79
CA SER A 117 -8.53 -3.87 1.81
C SER A 117 -9.40 -3.28 2.90
N TYR A 118 -10.43 -2.53 2.51
CA TYR A 118 -11.37 -1.95 3.46
C TYR A 118 -12.13 -3.03 4.24
N PHE A 119 -12.63 -4.06 3.55
CA PHE A 119 -13.26 -5.21 4.16
C PHE A 119 -12.36 -5.84 5.21
N SER A 120 -11.11 -6.16 4.86
CA SER A 120 -10.14 -6.80 5.75
C SER A 120 -9.90 -6.01 7.03
N ILE A 121 -9.78 -4.68 6.91
CA ILE A 121 -9.51 -3.77 8.02
C ILE A 121 -10.70 -3.69 8.99
N PHE A 122 -11.92 -3.50 8.47
CA PHE A 122 -13.09 -3.18 9.30
C PHE A 122 -13.97 -4.39 9.67
N VAL A 123 -14.13 -5.36 8.76
CA VAL A 123 -15.13 -6.44 8.90
C VAL A 123 -14.48 -7.82 8.88
N GLY A 124 -13.51 -8.01 7.99
CA GLY A 124 -12.80 -9.27 7.75
C GLY A 124 -12.10 -9.77 9.00
N ARG A 125 -11.48 -8.87 9.78
CA ARG A 125 -10.87 -9.22 11.06
C ARG A 125 -11.86 -9.86 12.05
N ILE A 126 -13.10 -9.37 12.10
CA ILE A 126 -14.12 -9.85 13.05
C ILE A 126 -14.66 -11.22 12.59
N THR A 127 -14.83 -11.39 11.28
CA THR A 127 -15.52 -12.55 10.69
C THR A 127 -14.58 -13.72 10.38
N ARG A 128 -13.35 -13.45 9.93
CA ARG A 128 -12.38 -14.44 9.42
C ARG A 128 -11.05 -14.44 10.19
N GLY A 129 -10.95 -13.61 11.23
CA GLY A 129 -9.74 -13.45 12.03
C GLY A 129 -8.64 -12.64 11.32
N LEU A 130 -7.46 -12.58 11.93
CA LEU A 130 -6.34 -11.73 11.49
C LEU A 130 -5.73 -12.19 10.14
N LYS A 131 -5.86 -13.49 9.81
CA LYS A 131 -5.32 -14.08 8.57
C LYS A 131 -5.90 -13.46 7.29
N VAL A 132 -7.02 -12.73 7.36
CA VAL A 132 -7.59 -12.00 6.22
C VAL A 132 -6.58 -10.99 5.62
N TYR A 133 -5.66 -10.46 6.43
CA TYR A 133 -4.66 -9.50 5.97
C TYR A 133 -3.68 -10.07 4.94
N TYR A 134 -3.47 -11.38 4.88
CA TYR A 134 -2.61 -12.02 3.87
C TYR A 134 -3.15 -11.91 2.44
N PHE A 135 -4.44 -11.60 2.28
CA PHE A 135 -5.10 -11.48 0.98
C PHE A 135 -5.43 -10.03 0.61
N SER A 136 -4.89 -9.07 1.37
CA SER A 136 -5.18 -7.65 1.25
C SER A 136 -3.91 -6.87 0.90
N PRO A 137 -3.40 -6.96 -0.35
CA PRO A 137 -2.13 -6.37 -0.72
C PRO A 137 -2.07 -4.85 -0.53
N LEU A 138 -3.22 -4.16 -0.61
CA LEU A 138 -3.25 -2.71 -0.43
C LEU A 138 -3.17 -2.29 1.05
N SER A 139 -3.60 -3.13 1.99
CA SER A 139 -3.49 -2.80 3.42
C SER A 139 -2.04 -2.84 3.92
N TRP A 140 -1.15 -3.52 3.21
CA TRP A 140 0.28 -3.61 3.56
C TRP A 140 1.02 -2.28 3.44
N SER A 141 0.40 -1.25 2.87
CA SER A 141 0.90 0.13 2.92
C SER A 141 0.97 0.70 4.35
N SER A 142 0.27 0.09 5.32
CA SER A 142 0.34 0.45 6.74
C SER A 142 1.11 -0.59 7.55
N LEU A 143 2.06 -0.09 8.35
CA LEU A 143 2.87 -0.90 9.27
C LEU A 143 2.03 -1.71 10.27
N GLN A 144 0.80 -1.29 10.55
CA GLN A 144 -0.12 -1.96 11.49
C GLN A 144 -0.57 -3.34 11.02
N TYR A 145 -0.58 -3.58 9.71
CA TYR A 145 -1.06 -4.84 9.12
C TYR A 145 0.10 -5.73 8.65
N ILE A 146 1.32 -5.41 9.07
CA ILE A 146 2.52 -6.21 8.88
C ILE A 146 2.90 -6.86 10.20
N ASP A 147 3.27 -8.14 10.16
CA ASP A 147 3.79 -8.85 11.32
C ASP A 147 5.27 -8.54 11.54
N TRP A 148 5.53 -7.86 12.65
CA TRP A 148 6.87 -7.48 13.11
C TRP A 148 7.42 -8.42 14.20
N TYR A 149 6.57 -9.27 14.77
CA TYR A 149 6.91 -10.12 15.92
C TYR A 149 6.89 -11.62 15.57
N ASN A 150 6.69 -11.96 14.30
CA ASN A 150 6.54 -13.32 13.81
C ASN A 150 5.42 -14.09 14.54
N SER A 151 4.32 -13.42 14.86
CA SER A 151 3.15 -14.06 15.46
C SER A 151 2.39 -14.94 14.47
N GLY A 152 2.54 -14.69 13.16
CA GLY A 152 1.83 -15.39 12.09
C GLY A 152 0.38 -14.92 11.89
N ASP A 153 -0.03 -13.85 12.57
CA ASP A 153 -1.39 -13.30 12.47
C ASP A 153 -1.60 -12.41 11.24
N SER A 154 -0.53 -11.80 10.74
CA SER A 154 -0.50 -10.91 9.59
C SER A 154 0.71 -11.22 8.71
N PRO A 155 0.72 -10.79 7.43
CA PRO A 155 1.87 -11.05 6.56
C PRO A 155 3.14 -10.39 7.08
N SER A 156 4.26 -11.12 6.99
CA SER A 156 5.57 -10.54 7.29
C SER A 156 5.95 -9.48 6.27
N LEU A 157 6.89 -8.60 6.63
CA LEU A 157 7.39 -7.58 5.72
C LEU A 157 7.94 -8.21 4.43
N GLN A 158 8.69 -9.32 4.56
CA GLN A 158 9.26 -10.05 3.43
C GLN A 158 8.17 -10.61 2.51
N TYR A 159 7.11 -11.19 3.08
CA TYR A 159 5.98 -11.68 2.30
C TYR A 159 5.35 -10.55 1.49
N ALA A 160 5.05 -9.40 2.12
CA ALA A 160 4.43 -8.27 1.46
C ALA A 160 5.29 -7.74 0.31
N VAL A 161 6.60 -7.54 0.54
CA VAL A 161 7.53 -7.03 -0.48
C VAL A 161 7.69 -8.01 -1.64
N ILE A 162 7.91 -9.30 -1.35
CA ILE A 162 8.06 -10.34 -2.37
C ILE A 162 6.78 -10.46 -3.21
N PHE A 163 5.61 -10.43 -2.58
CA PHE A 163 4.35 -10.50 -3.29
C PHE A 163 4.13 -9.28 -4.20
N LEU A 164 4.31 -8.06 -3.67
CA LEU A 164 4.08 -6.83 -4.43
C LEU A 164 5.04 -6.71 -5.61
N LEU A 165 6.34 -6.92 -5.38
CA LEU A 165 7.35 -6.87 -6.44
C LEU A 165 7.24 -8.04 -7.39
N GLY A 166 7.15 -9.26 -6.88
CA GLY A 166 7.05 -10.48 -7.67
C GLY A 166 5.85 -10.46 -8.61
N THR A 167 4.67 -10.09 -8.09
CA THR A 167 3.46 -9.97 -8.92
C THR A 167 3.59 -8.85 -9.94
N SER A 168 4.16 -7.70 -9.56
CA SER A 168 4.37 -6.58 -10.50
C SER A 168 5.32 -6.96 -11.64
N ILE A 169 6.40 -7.68 -11.34
CA ILE A 169 7.37 -8.16 -12.35
C ILE A 169 6.71 -9.18 -13.26
N ILE A 170 6.01 -10.18 -12.70
CA ILE A 170 5.32 -11.23 -13.48
C ILE A 170 4.29 -10.59 -14.41
N LEU A 171 3.45 -9.68 -13.91
CA LEU A 171 2.45 -8.98 -14.74
C LEU A 171 3.09 -8.11 -15.82
N SER A 172 4.22 -7.46 -15.52
CA SER A 172 4.96 -6.67 -16.51
C SER A 172 5.50 -7.55 -17.64
N ILE A 173 6.03 -8.74 -17.32
CA ILE A 173 6.51 -9.73 -18.31
C ILE A 173 5.34 -10.25 -19.16
N ILE A 174 4.24 -10.65 -18.53
CA ILE A 174 3.04 -11.13 -19.25
C ILE A 174 2.52 -10.05 -20.19
N SER A 175 2.49 -8.80 -19.73
CA SER A 175 2.06 -7.67 -20.55
C SER A 175 3.01 -7.42 -21.72
N ALA A 176 4.32 -7.56 -21.55
CA ALA A 176 5.28 -7.43 -22.64
C ALA A 176 5.08 -8.51 -23.71
N ILE A 177 4.89 -9.77 -23.29
CA ILE A 177 4.60 -10.89 -24.21
C ILE A 177 3.28 -10.65 -24.94
N SER A 178 2.24 -10.20 -24.23
CA SER A 178 0.92 -9.94 -24.81
C SER A 178 0.94 -8.79 -25.81
N PHE A 179 1.76 -7.76 -25.57
CA PHE A 179 1.97 -6.65 -26.49
C PHE A 179 2.62 -7.14 -27.80
N SER A 180 3.73 -7.88 -27.70
CA SER A 180 4.43 -8.41 -28.88
C SER A 180 3.56 -9.31 -29.75
N LYS A 181 2.69 -10.14 -29.15
CA LYS A 181 1.75 -10.97 -29.91
C LYS A 181 0.72 -10.14 -30.68
N LYS A 182 0.25 -9.03 -30.11
CA LYS A 182 -0.72 -8.14 -30.78
C LYS A 182 -0.07 -7.40 -31.95
N ASP A 183 1.18 -6.96 -31.81
CA ASP A 183 1.90 -6.28 -32.88
C ASP A 183 2.11 -7.18 -34.11
N ILE A 184 2.45 -8.46 -33.90
CA ILE A 184 2.66 -9.44 -34.99
C ILE A 184 1.35 -9.67 -35.77
N ASN A 185 0.23 -9.90 -35.07
CA ASN A 185 -1.06 -10.14 -35.71
C ASN A 185 -1.55 -8.94 -36.54
N ILE A 186 -1.18 -7.71 -36.18
CA ILE A 186 -1.53 -6.52 -36.96
C ILE A 186 -0.70 -6.45 -38.24
N ALA A 187 0.58 -6.85 -38.19
CA ALA A 187 1.44 -6.88 -39.38
C ALA A 187 0.97 -7.93 -40.42
N GLU A 188 0.49 -9.10 -39.97
CA GLU A 188 0.00 -10.16 -40.86
C GLU A 188 -1.38 -9.85 -41.47
N GLY A 189 -2.21 -8.99 -40.85
CA GLY A 189 -3.54 -8.64 -41.35
C GLY A 189 -3.58 -7.49 -42.38
N VAL A 190 -2.42 -6.99 -42.81
CA VAL A 190 -2.28 -5.90 -43.79
C VAL A 190 -1.78 -6.41 -45.16
N GLU A 191 -1.53 -7.72 -45.31
CA GLU A 191 -1.30 -8.41 -46.59
C GLU A 191 -2.58 -9.06 -47.13
#